data_AF-A0A4Q8BH77-F1
#
_entry.id   AF-A0A4Q8BH77-F1
#
_cell.length_a   1.000
_cell.length_b   1.000
_cell.length_c   1.000
_cell.angle_alpha   90.00
_cell.angle_beta   90.00
_cell.angle_gamma   90.00
#
_symmetry.space_group_name_H-M   'P 1'
#
loop_
_entity.id
_entity.type
_entity.pdbx_description
1 polymer ?
#
loop_
_entity_poly.entity_id
_entity_poly.type
_entity_poly.pdbx_seq_one_letter_code
_entity_poly.pdbx_strand_id
1 'polypeptide(L)'
;MSLRGAAPWCAGCEWNLDAYDRDRRPREFGWAWVDRWTYRLAYRMTARQFDRLVGRPLDDAGPATARVVTAVASVLLLGAVLALAVTGVWLIVAFRFPNPSVVLGVALLGLACALRPRFDRLDEDAEVLTRDRAPELFALVDEVAAAIGAPVPHVVAVDGDINAYAGIVGVRRRRVLCLGLPLWGSLPAQERVALLGHDLGHFVNGDPRRGLLVQPVFTTLGTAADLVRPVRTVTGAGVLELLGAALAYAVQSVLARLRFGAHLLLVGVALRDTQRAEYLADELSARVAGSAAATGALDAFLATESVALAVRRESQAGHGPQRWREAVAASRATAATRLPLLRQLSIRDEASLFATHPPAGLRRRMLAGRPWRDPKVVLTEARRARIDAELAREYEQVRRAVSWSG
;
A
#
# COMPACT_ATOMS: atom_id res chain seq x y z
N MET A 1 -18.26 7.47 -23.62
CA MET A 1 -19.03 6.48 -22.82
C MET A 1 -18.75 6.75 -21.36
N SER A 2 -19.75 6.84 -20.48
CA SER A 2 -19.52 6.96 -19.03
C SER A 2 -19.44 5.56 -18.43
N LEU A 3 -18.25 5.16 -17.96
CA LEU A 3 -18.04 3.92 -17.24
C LEU A 3 -18.04 4.25 -15.73
N ARG A 4 -18.84 3.52 -14.94
CA ARG A 4 -18.97 3.75 -13.48
C ARG A 4 -19.32 5.22 -13.11
N GLY A 5 -20.07 5.94 -13.96
CA GLY A 5 -20.41 7.33 -13.71
C GLY A 5 -19.25 8.32 -13.83
N ALA A 6 -18.09 7.89 -14.35
CA ALA A 6 -16.95 8.78 -14.57
C ALA A 6 -17.24 9.80 -15.67
N ALA A 7 -16.65 10.99 -15.55
CA ALA A 7 -16.68 12.00 -16.61
C ALA A 7 -16.16 11.40 -17.93
N PRO A 8 -16.76 11.74 -19.09
CA PRO A 8 -16.46 11.08 -20.35
C PRO A 8 -15.01 11.30 -20.78
N TRP A 9 -14.36 10.25 -21.26
CA TRP A 9 -13.04 10.30 -21.92
C TRP A 9 -13.09 9.50 -23.24
N CYS A 10 -12.14 9.76 -24.13
CA CYS A 10 -11.98 8.98 -25.36
C CYS A 10 -11.13 7.75 -25.09
N ALA A 11 -11.64 6.54 -25.35
CA ALA A 11 -10.88 5.31 -25.16
C ALA A 11 -9.72 5.13 -26.16
N GLY A 12 -9.83 5.74 -27.35
CA GLY A 12 -8.82 5.60 -28.42
C GLY A 12 -7.62 6.52 -28.24
N CYS A 13 -7.86 7.82 -28.04
CA CYS A 13 -6.80 8.82 -27.89
C CYS A 13 -6.56 9.29 -26.44
N GLU A 14 -7.29 8.73 -25.48
CA GLU A 14 -7.17 9.05 -24.04
C GLU A 14 -7.44 10.52 -23.70
N TRP A 15 -8.10 11.25 -24.62
CA TRP A 15 -8.56 12.61 -24.37
C TRP A 15 -9.42 12.66 -23.12
N ASN A 16 -9.13 13.62 -22.24
CA ASN A 16 -9.81 13.87 -20.96
C ASN A 16 -9.64 12.76 -19.91
N LEU A 17 -8.70 11.82 -20.09
CA LEU A 17 -8.37 10.83 -19.07
C LEU A 17 -7.70 11.46 -17.84
N ASP A 18 -7.01 12.58 -18.02
CA ASP A 18 -6.35 13.37 -16.96
C ASP A 18 -7.30 14.34 -16.25
N ALA A 19 -8.62 14.25 -16.49
CA ALA A 19 -9.60 15.14 -15.87
C ALA A 19 -9.79 14.83 -14.38
N TYR A 20 -9.79 15.87 -13.55
CA TYR A 20 -10.12 15.73 -12.14
C TYR A 20 -11.61 15.42 -11.96
N ASP A 21 -11.93 14.26 -11.40
CA ASP A 21 -13.29 13.90 -10.95
C ASP A 21 -13.45 14.20 -9.47
N ARG A 22 -14.45 15.00 -9.08
CA ARG A 22 -14.68 15.30 -7.66
C ARG A 22 -15.43 14.18 -6.95
N ASP A 23 -16.33 13.49 -7.66
CA ASP A 23 -17.27 12.55 -7.03
C ASP A 23 -16.65 11.17 -6.85
N ARG A 24 -15.58 10.89 -7.60
CA ARG A 24 -14.84 9.61 -7.54
C ARG A 24 -13.57 9.67 -6.70
N ARG A 25 -13.15 10.86 -6.23
CA ARG A 25 -11.89 11.00 -5.48
C ARG A 25 -12.15 11.34 -4.01
N PRO A 26 -11.43 10.68 -3.08
CA PRO A 26 -11.42 11.11 -1.70
C PRO A 26 -10.83 12.52 -1.61
N ARG A 27 -11.39 13.34 -0.73
CA ARG A 27 -10.88 14.70 -0.47
C ARG A 27 -9.55 14.58 0.27
N GLU A 28 -8.44 14.84 -0.42
CA GLU A 28 -7.11 14.79 0.18
C GLU A 28 -6.89 15.95 1.16
N PHE A 29 -7.30 17.17 0.77
CA PHE A 29 -7.20 18.38 1.60
C PHE A 29 -8.55 19.04 1.88
N GLY A 30 -9.60 18.65 1.15
CA GLY A 30 -10.95 19.20 1.31
C GLY A 30 -11.19 20.53 0.61
N TRP A 31 -10.14 21.13 0.01
CA TRP A 31 -10.23 22.35 -0.78
C TRP A 31 -10.18 22.00 -2.26
N ALA A 32 -11.30 22.18 -2.96
CA ALA A 32 -11.47 21.68 -4.33
C ALA A 32 -10.39 22.16 -5.32
N TRP A 33 -9.86 23.37 -5.16
CA TRP A 33 -8.79 23.90 -6.01
C TRP A 33 -7.42 23.28 -5.70
N VAL A 34 -7.12 22.99 -4.43
CA VAL A 34 -5.89 22.30 -4.00
C VAL A 34 -5.93 20.85 -4.44
N ASP A 35 -7.05 20.15 -4.22
CA ASP A 35 -7.24 18.75 -4.63
C ASP A 35 -7.11 18.60 -6.16
N ARG A 36 -7.65 19.55 -6.92
CA ARG A 36 -7.49 19.58 -8.39
C ARG A 36 -6.05 19.82 -8.82
N TRP A 37 -5.34 20.73 -8.16
CA TRP A 37 -3.95 21.05 -8.52
C TRP A 37 -2.99 19.90 -8.17
N THR A 38 -3.10 19.34 -6.96
CA THR A 38 -2.31 18.20 -6.47
C THR A 38 -2.56 16.96 -7.33
N TYR A 39 -3.81 16.71 -7.74
CA TYR A 39 -4.14 15.67 -8.69
C TYR A 39 -3.42 15.84 -10.04
N ARG A 40 -3.53 17.02 -10.67
CA ARG A 40 -2.85 17.29 -11.94
C ARG A 40 -1.34 17.16 -11.83
N LEU A 41 -0.78 17.48 -10.67
CA LEU A 41 0.65 17.28 -10.39
C LEU A 41 0.97 15.79 -10.31
N ALA A 42 0.22 15.02 -9.52
CA ALA A 42 0.39 13.58 -9.36
C ALA A 42 0.29 12.84 -10.70
N TYR A 43 -0.77 13.10 -11.47
CA TYR A 43 -0.98 12.49 -12.79
C TYR A 43 0.21 12.76 -13.72
N ARG A 44 0.67 14.01 -13.82
CA ARG A 44 1.83 14.39 -14.66
C ARG A 44 3.13 13.76 -14.17
N MET A 45 3.35 13.67 -12.86
CA MET A 45 4.56 13.05 -12.29
C MET A 45 4.60 11.56 -12.60
N THR A 46 3.49 10.86 -12.38
CA THR A 46 3.36 9.42 -12.65
C THR A 46 3.50 9.11 -14.14
N ALA A 47 2.82 9.87 -15.02
CA ALA A 47 2.94 9.68 -16.47
C ALA A 47 4.39 9.89 -16.95
N ARG A 48 5.04 10.99 -16.53
CA ARG A 48 6.45 11.25 -16.88
C ARG A 48 7.40 10.17 -16.37
N GLN A 49 7.11 9.60 -15.19
CA GLN A 49 7.94 8.54 -14.63
C GLN A 49 7.77 7.24 -15.43
N PHE A 50 6.53 6.91 -15.81
CA PHE A 50 6.24 5.80 -16.71
C PHE A 50 7.00 5.95 -18.04
N ASP A 51 6.87 7.10 -18.72
CA ASP A 51 7.54 7.37 -20.01
C ASP A 51 9.07 7.23 -19.93
N ARG A 52 9.67 7.58 -18.79
CA ARG A 52 11.12 7.43 -18.57
C ARG A 52 11.57 6.00 -18.38
N LEU A 53 10.71 5.13 -17.84
CA LEU A 53 11.03 3.75 -17.47
C LEU A 53 10.63 2.74 -18.54
N VAL A 54 9.64 3.06 -19.37
CA VAL A 54 9.21 2.21 -20.48
C VAL A 54 10.40 1.95 -21.42
N GLY A 55 10.58 0.68 -21.78
CA GLY A 55 11.65 0.23 -22.67
C GLY A 55 13.06 0.21 -22.05
N ARG A 56 13.21 0.57 -20.78
CA ARG A 56 14.50 0.53 -20.07
C ARG A 56 14.60 -0.65 -19.09
N PRO A 57 15.80 -1.15 -18.79
CA PRO A 57 16.01 -2.08 -17.67
C PRO A 57 15.54 -1.46 -16.35
N LEU A 58 14.87 -2.25 -15.52
CA LEU A 58 14.35 -1.81 -14.20
C LEU A 58 15.25 -2.24 -13.03
N ASP A 59 16.22 -3.12 -13.31
CA ASP A 59 17.13 -3.70 -12.32
C ASP A 59 18.11 -2.67 -11.74
N ASP A 60 18.46 -1.62 -12.50
CA ASP A 60 19.42 -0.60 -12.09
C ASP A 60 18.85 0.28 -10.99
N ALA A 61 19.39 0.20 -9.77
CA ALA A 61 19.12 1.12 -8.66
C ALA A 61 19.13 2.59 -9.13
N GLY A 62 18.14 3.38 -8.69
CA GLY A 62 18.03 4.81 -9.02
C GLY A 62 19.33 5.53 -8.64
N PRO A 63 19.58 6.72 -9.22
CA PRO A 63 20.83 7.43 -9.01
C PRO A 63 21.11 7.57 -7.51
N ALA A 64 22.34 7.27 -7.09
CA ALA A 64 22.71 7.26 -5.67
C ALA A 64 22.34 8.57 -4.97
N THR A 65 22.32 9.69 -5.71
CA THR A 65 21.86 11.00 -5.26
C THR A 65 20.43 10.99 -4.73
N ALA A 66 19.48 10.33 -5.38
CA ALA A 66 18.10 10.27 -4.91
C ALA A 66 18.00 9.55 -3.56
N ARG A 67 18.70 8.41 -3.41
CA ARG A 67 18.79 7.66 -2.16
C ARG A 67 19.47 8.46 -1.05
N VAL A 68 20.55 9.18 -1.37
CA VAL A 68 21.23 10.07 -0.42
C VAL A 68 20.30 11.21 0.01
N VAL A 69 19.59 11.84 -0.92
CA VAL A 69 18.62 12.91 -0.58
C VAL A 69 17.49 12.36 0.30
N THR A 70 16.95 11.18 0.01
CA THR A 70 15.93 10.55 0.88
C THR A 70 16.51 10.25 2.26
N ALA A 71 17.71 9.68 2.34
CA ALA A 71 18.36 9.39 3.63
C ALA A 71 18.64 10.66 4.43
N VAL A 72 19.16 11.72 3.81
CA VAL A 72 19.41 13.02 4.45
C VAL A 72 18.10 13.64 4.92
N ALA A 73 17.06 13.65 4.08
CA ALA A 73 15.74 14.15 4.47
C ALA A 73 15.18 13.36 5.66
N SER A 74 15.31 12.03 5.66
CA SER A 74 14.91 11.19 6.79
C SER A 74 15.70 11.51 8.06
N VAL A 75 17.02 11.66 7.98
CA VAL A 75 17.86 12.03 9.13
C VAL A 75 17.48 13.41 9.68
N LEU A 76 17.23 14.39 8.82
CA LEU A 76 16.80 15.73 9.24
C LEU A 76 15.44 15.69 9.93
N LEU A 77 14.49 14.90 9.43
CA LEU A 77 13.17 14.72 10.05
C LEU A 77 13.29 14.04 11.42
N LEU A 78 14.10 12.98 11.53
CA LEU A 78 14.36 12.30 12.80
C LEU A 78 15.06 13.24 13.81
N GLY A 79 16.03 14.02 13.34
CA GLY A 79 16.73 15.03 14.14
C GLY A 79 15.79 16.14 14.63
N ALA A 80 14.85 16.59 13.80
CA ALA A 80 13.84 17.57 14.19
C ALA A 80 12.91 17.04 15.30
N VAL A 81 12.46 15.78 15.20
CA VAL A 81 11.66 15.14 16.26
C VAL A 81 12.44 15.03 17.57
N LEU A 82 13.73 14.67 17.50
CA LEU A 82 14.60 14.64 18.67
C LEU A 82 14.80 16.04 19.28
N ALA A 83 15.01 17.06 18.45
CA ALA A 83 15.16 18.44 18.91
C ALA A 83 13.90 18.94 19.63
N LEU A 84 12.70 18.59 19.14
CA LEU A 84 11.43 18.87 19.81
C LEU A 84 11.37 18.20 21.20
N ALA A 85 11.77 16.93 21.30
CA ALA A 85 11.80 16.21 22.57
C ALA A 85 12.78 16.85 23.57
N VAL A 86 14.02 17.10 23.15
CA VAL A 86 15.07 17.71 23.99
C VAL A 86 14.67 19.11 24.46
N THR A 87 14.13 19.93 23.56
CA THR A 87 13.63 21.27 23.91
C THR A 87 12.47 21.18 24.89
N GLY A 88 11.55 20.23 24.69
CA GLY A 88 10.43 19.99 25.60
C GLY A 88 10.88 19.61 27.01
N VAL A 89 11.84 18.68 27.14
CA VAL A 89 12.45 18.32 28.44
C VAL A 89 13.15 19.52 29.07
N TRP A 90 13.96 20.25 28.29
CA TRP A 90 14.69 21.42 28.80
C TRP A 90 13.75 22.49 29.37
N LEU A 91 12.65 22.81 28.69
CA LEU A 91 11.66 23.78 29.18
C LEU A 91 10.99 23.33 30.49
N ILE A 92 10.75 22.03 30.67
CA ILE A 92 10.16 21.50 31.90
C ILE A 92 11.15 21.53 33.07
N VAL A 93 12.43 21.27 32.81
CA VAL A 93 13.47 21.23 33.84
C VAL A 93 13.95 22.63 34.22
N ALA A 94 14.08 23.54 33.25
CA ALA A 94 14.62 24.89 33.45
C ALA A 94 13.62 25.84 34.14
N PHE A 95 12.32 25.60 34.02
CA PHE A 95 11.28 26.48 34.55
C PHE A 95 10.37 25.75 35.54
N ARG A 96 10.00 26.42 36.66
CA ARG A 96 9.10 25.85 37.67
C ARG A 96 7.64 26.20 37.34
N PHE A 97 6.72 25.27 37.56
CA PHE A 97 5.28 25.55 37.46
C PHE A 97 4.87 26.63 38.49
N PRO A 98 4.02 27.62 38.15
CA PRO A 98 3.15 27.75 36.97
C PRO A 98 3.69 28.64 35.83
N ASN A 99 4.87 28.36 35.29
CA ASN A 99 5.39 29.07 34.11
C ASN A 99 4.80 28.53 32.78
N PRO A 100 4.33 29.38 31.84
CA PRO A 100 3.82 28.94 30.53
C PRO A 100 4.83 28.12 29.70
N SER A 101 6.14 28.30 29.93
CA SER A 101 7.20 27.48 29.33
C SER A 101 7.05 25.99 29.66
N VAL A 102 6.56 25.64 30.85
CA VAL A 102 6.30 24.24 31.24
C VAL A 102 5.17 23.64 30.39
N VAL A 103 4.11 24.40 30.15
CA VAL A 103 2.98 23.98 29.29
C VAL A 103 3.45 23.76 27.85
N LEU A 104 4.27 24.68 27.32
CA LEU A 104 4.89 24.52 26.00
C LEU A 104 5.81 23.29 25.96
N GLY A 105 6.60 23.05 27.01
CA GLY A 105 7.47 21.88 27.10
C GLY A 105 6.71 20.56 27.06
N VAL A 106 5.59 20.47 27.80
CA VAL A 106 4.68 19.31 27.76
C VAL A 106 4.07 19.14 26.36
N ALA A 107 3.63 20.23 25.72
CA ALA A 107 3.08 20.18 24.36
C ALA A 107 4.11 19.69 23.33
N LEU A 108 5.36 20.16 23.42
CA LEU A 108 6.47 19.71 22.55
C LEU A 108 6.81 18.23 22.78
N LEU A 109 6.79 17.75 24.02
CA LEU A 109 6.99 16.32 24.32
C LEU A 109 5.82 15.46 23.83
N GLY A 110 4.59 15.92 24.00
CA GLY A 110 3.41 15.26 23.44
C GLY A 110 3.51 15.13 21.92
N LEU A 111 3.95 16.21 21.26
CA LEU A 111 4.20 16.22 19.83
C LEU A 111 5.33 15.28 19.42
N ALA A 112 6.48 15.32 20.09
CA ALA A 112 7.60 14.43 19.78
C ALA A 112 7.22 12.95 20.01
N CYS A 113 6.42 12.66 21.04
CA CYS A 113 5.89 11.32 21.29
C CYS A 113 4.91 10.88 20.18
N ALA A 114 4.08 11.80 19.68
CA ALA A 114 3.17 11.53 18.57
C ALA A 114 3.92 11.27 17.25
N LEU A 115 4.96 12.05 16.96
CA LEU A 115 5.82 11.95 15.78
C LEU A 115 6.99 10.96 15.97
N ARG A 116 7.02 10.18 17.03
CA ARG A 116 8.13 9.26 17.29
C ARG A 116 8.23 8.22 16.15
N PRO A 117 9.45 7.83 15.73
CA PRO A 117 9.64 6.82 14.70
C PRO A 117 9.03 5.50 15.14
N ARG A 118 8.24 4.85 14.27
CA ARG A 118 7.65 3.54 14.56
C ARG A 118 8.17 2.48 13.61
N PHE A 119 8.46 1.31 14.15
CA PHE A 119 8.65 0.12 13.35
C PHE A 119 7.31 -0.59 13.23
N ASP A 120 6.94 -0.98 12.01
CA ASP A 120 5.72 -1.74 11.79
C ASP A 120 5.72 -3.02 12.61
N ARG A 121 4.52 -3.45 12.97
CA ARG A 121 4.25 -4.73 13.61
C ARG A 121 3.43 -5.56 12.66
N LEU A 122 3.49 -6.88 12.83
CA LEU A 122 2.52 -7.75 12.19
C LEU A 122 1.14 -7.40 12.77
N ASP A 123 0.12 -7.46 11.92
CA ASP A 123 -1.26 -7.27 12.35
C ASP A 123 -1.61 -8.24 13.49
N GLU A 124 -2.38 -7.77 14.46
CA GLU A 124 -2.82 -8.59 15.59
C GLU A 124 -3.79 -9.68 15.13
N ASP A 125 -4.52 -9.46 14.04
CA ASP A 125 -5.47 -10.41 13.46
C ASP A 125 -4.80 -11.42 12.50
N ALA A 126 -3.50 -11.29 12.21
CA ALA A 126 -2.80 -12.20 11.32
C ALA A 126 -2.37 -13.50 12.03
N GLU A 127 -2.79 -14.66 11.52
CA GLU A 127 -2.36 -15.97 12.02
C GLU A 127 -1.02 -16.36 11.39
N VAL A 128 0.00 -16.53 12.24
CA VAL A 128 1.33 -16.99 11.81
C VAL A 128 1.31 -18.50 11.52
N LEU A 129 1.69 -18.86 10.31
CA LEU A 129 1.80 -20.25 9.87
C LEU A 129 3.16 -20.84 10.24
N THR A 130 3.20 -22.17 10.35
CA THR A 130 4.43 -22.94 10.54
C THR A 130 4.64 -23.89 9.38
N ARG A 131 5.90 -24.25 9.13
CA ARG A 131 6.28 -25.18 8.06
C ARG A 131 5.62 -26.55 8.23
N ASP A 132 5.39 -26.98 9.45
CA ASP A 132 4.73 -28.26 9.75
C ASP A 132 3.23 -28.24 9.43
N ARG A 133 2.57 -27.07 9.58
CA ARG A 133 1.14 -26.91 9.30
C ARG A 133 0.84 -26.65 7.83
N ALA A 134 1.73 -25.97 7.10
CA ALA A 134 1.54 -25.62 5.70
C ALA A 134 2.76 -25.94 4.80
N PRO A 135 3.24 -27.20 4.78
CA PRO A 135 4.50 -27.56 4.12
C PRO A 135 4.52 -27.24 2.63
N GLU A 136 3.44 -27.48 1.88
CA GLU A 136 3.36 -27.18 0.45
C GLU A 136 3.33 -25.67 0.18
N LEU A 137 2.67 -24.88 1.02
CA LEU A 137 2.73 -23.42 0.91
C LEU A 137 4.15 -22.90 1.11
N PHE A 138 4.84 -23.35 2.16
CA PHE A 138 6.21 -22.95 2.42
C PHE A 138 7.16 -23.41 1.32
N ALA A 139 6.98 -24.62 0.78
CA ALA A 139 7.76 -25.11 -0.36
C ALA A 139 7.55 -24.22 -1.60
N LEU A 140 6.30 -23.81 -1.89
CA LEU A 140 6.01 -22.89 -2.98
C LEU A 140 6.67 -21.52 -2.76
N VAL A 141 6.63 -20.98 -1.53
CA VAL A 141 7.31 -19.72 -1.19
C VAL A 141 8.82 -19.84 -1.38
N ASP A 142 9.43 -20.94 -0.96
CA ASP A 142 10.87 -21.20 -1.12
C ASP A 142 11.26 -21.31 -2.62
N GLU A 143 10.46 -22.02 -3.42
CA GLU A 143 10.66 -22.15 -4.87
C GLU A 143 10.58 -20.81 -5.58
N VAL A 144 9.55 -20.00 -5.26
CA VAL A 144 9.39 -18.67 -5.86
C VAL A 144 10.54 -17.76 -5.43
N ALA A 145 10.89 -17.74 -4.15
CA ALA A 145 11.99 -16.95 -3.62
C ALA A 145 13.32 -17.31 -4.32
N ALA A 146 13.63 -18.60 -4.43
CA ALA A 146 14.81 -19.08 -5.13
C ALA A 146 14.78 -18.71 -6.62
N ALA A 147 13.62 -18.80 -7.28
CA ALA A 147 13.49 -18.52 -8.70
C ALA A 147 13.78 -17.06 -9.06
N ILE A 148 13.46 -16.10 -8.17
CA ILE A 148 13.70 -14.67 -8.34
C ILE A 148 14.92 -14.14 -7.56
N GLY A 149 15.62 -14.99 -6.80
CA GLY A 149 16.74 -14.57 -5.96
C GLY A 149 16.35 -13.73 -4.75
N ALA A 150 15.10 -13.85 -4.28
CA ALA A 150 14.64 -13.16 -3.09
C ALA A 150 15.04 -13.90 -1.81
N PRO A 151 15.34 -13.20 -0.72
CA PRO A 151 15.50 -13.83 0.57
C PRO A 151 14.16 -14.40 1.06
N VAL A 152 14.20 -15.60 1.62
CA VAL A 152 13.01 -16.24 2.20
C VAL A 152 12.47 -15.39 3.37
N PRO A 153 11.14 -15.21 3.48
CA PRO A 153 10.52 -14.57 4.63
C PRO A 153 10.83 -15.34 5.93
N HIS A 154 11.02 -14.63 7.03
CA HIS A 154 11.17 -15.29 8.33
C HIS A 154 9.83 -15.71 8.94
N VAL A 155 8.76 -15.01 8.55
CA VAL A 155 7.40 -15.21 9.04
C VAL A 155 6.50 -15.25 7.80
N VAL A 156 5.67 -16.28 7.72
CA VAL A 156 4.55 -16.36 6.78
C VAL A 156 3.29 -16.35 7.61
N ALA A 157 2.38 -15.42 7.32
CA ALA A 157 1.12 -15.25 8.02
C ALA A 157 -0.03 -15.19 7.03
N VAL A 158 -1.24 -15.38 7.54
CA VAL A 158 -2.49 -15.24 6.80
C VAL A 158 -3.47 -14.37 7.57
N ASP A 159 -4.30 -13.62 6.85
CA ASP A 159 -5.32 -12.77 7.45
C ASP A 159 -6.63 -12.79 6.64
N GLY A 160 -7.62 -12.04 7.13
CA GLY A 160 -8.94 -11.91 6.52
C GLY A 160 -9.06 -10.78 5.50
N ASP A 161 -7.98 -10.09 5.14
CA ASP A 161 -8.04 -8.93 4.24
C ASP A 161 -8.05 -9.37 2.77
N ILE A 162 -8.66 -8.55 1.90
CA ILE A 162 -8.53 -8.74 0.44
C ILE A 162 -7.24 -8.05 0.00
N ASN A 163 -6.11 -8.58 0.43
CA ASN A 163 -4.78 -8.05 0.13
C ASN A 163 -3.72 -9.16 0.25
N ALA A 164 -2.49 -8.87 -0.15
CA ALA A 164 -1.31 -9.57 0.33
C ALA A 164 -0.17 -8.54 0.41
N TYR A 165 0.78 -8.79 1.30
CA TYR A 165 1.93 -7.90 1.43
C TYR A 165 3.17 -8.63 1.91
N ALA A 166 4.31 -8.13 1.45
CA ALA A 166 5.61 -8.50 1.98
C ALA A 166 6.31 -7.27 2.57
N GLY A 167 6.74 -7.35 3.82
CA GLY A 167 7.28 -6.22 4.58
C GLY A 167 8.40 -6.60 5.53
N ILE A 168 8.90 -5.60 6.25
CA ILE A 168 9.90 -5.76 7.31
C ILE A 168 9.32 -5.21 8.61
N VAL A 169 9.16 -6.05 9.62
CA VAL A 169 8.55 -5.68 10.90
C VAL A 169 9.52 -5.78 12.07
N GLY A 170 9.26 -4.97 13.09
CA GLY A 170 9.96 -4.96 14.36
C GLY A 170 11.41 -4.48 14.31
N VAL A 171 11.98 -4.27 15.50
CA VAL A 171 13.35 -3.76 15.66
C VAL A 171 14.39 -4.75 15.11
N ARG A 172 14.09 -6.05 15.14
CA ARG A 172 14.94 -7.12 14.56
C ARG A 172 14.81 -7.23 13.04
N ARG A 173 14.00 -6.38 12.39
CA ARG A 173 13.82 -6.32 10.94
C ARG A 173 13.50 -7.68 10.31
N ARG A 174 12.50 -8.37 10.86
CA ARG A 174 12.07 -9.65 10.32
C ARG A 174 11.26 -9.41 9.05
N ARG A 175 11.71 -9.99 7.94
CA ARG A 175 10.94 -10.14 6.70
C ARG A 175 9.67 -10.97 6.95
N VAL A 176 8.52 -10.44 6.57
CA VAL A 176 7.21 -11.08 6.70
C VAL A 176 6.53 -11.12 5.35
N LEU A 177 5.84 -12.21 5.06
CA LEU A 177 4.86 -12.34 4.00
C LEU A 177 3.51 -12.60 4.66
N CYS A 178 2.51 -11.76 4.41
CA CYS A 178 1.14 -12.00 4.83
C CYS A 178 0.25 -12.19 3.62
N LEU A 179 -0.54 -13.27 3.61
CA LEU A 179 -1.47 -13.60 2.54
C LEU A 179 -2.90 -13.46 3.03
N GLY A 180 -3.63 -12.48 2.51
CA GLY A 180 -5.05 -12.36 2.75
C GLY A 180 -5.81 -13.48 2.06
N LEU A 181 -6.43 -14.35 2.86
CA LEU A 181 -7.09 -15.56 2.37
C LEU A 181 -8.23 -15.29 1.38
N PRO A 182 -9.03 -14.21 1.52
CA PRO A 182 -10.03 -13.87 0.52
C PRO A 182 -9.44 -13.63 -0.87
N LEU A 183 -8.29 -12.93 -0.96
CA LEU A 183 -7.59 -12.71 -2.22
C LEU A 183 -6.91 -13.99 -2.71
N TRP A 184 -6.06 -14.59 -1.87
CA TRP A 184 -5.32 -15.82 -2.18
C TRP A 184 -6.26 -16.96 -2.62
N GLY A 185 -7.34 -17.16 -1.87
CA GLY A 185 -8.40 -18.12 -2.12
C GLY A 185 -9.00 -17.96 -3.51
N SER A 186 -9.23 -16.72 -3.94
CA SER A 186 -9.91 -16.34 -5.19
C SER A 186 -9.03 -16.40 -6.45
N LEU A 187 -7.71 -16.52 -6.32
CA LEU A 187 -6.80 -16.56 -7.47
C LEU A 187 -6.69 -17.97 -8.07
N PRO A 188 -6.64 -18.10 -9.42
CA PRO A 188 -6.19 -19.31 -10.10
C PRO A 188 -4.78 -19.74 -9.66
N ALA A 189 -4.43 -21.00 -9.88
CA ALA A 189 -3.17 -21.57 -9.39
C ALA A 189 -1.94 -20.75 -9.83
N GLN A 190 -1.82 -20.43 -11.11
CA GLN A 190 -0.65 -19.70 -11.60
C GLN A 190 -0.63 -18.23 -11.17
N GLU A 191 -1.79 -17.59 -10.96
CA GLU A 191 -1.86 -16.21 -10.44
C GLU A 191 -1.41 -16.11 -8.98
N ARG A 192 -1.49 -17.21 -8.20
CA ARG A 192 -0.89 -17.27 -6.85
C ARG A 192 0.63 -17.22 -6.88
N VAL A 193 1.25 -17.90 -7.86
CA VAL A 193 2.70 -17.79 -8.11
C VAL A 193 3.05 -16.35 -8.49
N ALA A 194 2.20 -15.70 -9.29
CA ALA A 194 2.40 -14.31 -9.68
C ALA A 194 2.31 -13.34 -8.49
N LEU A 195 1.34 -13.54 -7.59
CA LEU A 195 1.21 -12.79 -6.34
C LEU A 195 2.48 -12.93 -5.50
N LEU A 196 2.93 -14.17 -5.24
CA LEU A 196 4.16 -14.41 -4.49
C LEU A 196 5.38 -13.79 -5.14
N GLY A 197 5.51 -13.90 -6.48
CA GLY A 197 6.61 -13.31 -7.22
C GLY A 197 6.66 -11.78 -7.12
N HIS A 198 5.48 -11.14 -7.10
CA HIS A 198 5.36 -9.70 -6.89
C HIS A 198 5.79 -9.31 -5.46
N ASP A 199 5.17 -9.92 -4.45
CA ASP A 199 5.41 -9.59 -3.05
C ASP A 199 6.85 -9.86 -2.63
N LEU A 200 7.38 -11.05 -2.94
CA LEU A 200 8.77 -11.40 -2.66
C LEU A 200 9.74 -10.56 -3.49
N GLY A 201 9.34 -10.09 -4.67
CA GLY A 201 10.09 -9.15 -5.49
C GLY A 201 10.47 -7.89 -4.72
N HIS A 202 9.62 -7.41 -3.82
CA HIS A 202 9.97 -6.24 -3.02
C HIS A 202 11.13 -6.45 -2.04
N PHE A 203 11.55 -7.69 -1.74
CA PHE A 203 12.78 -7.94 -0.99
C PHE A 203 14.04 -7.79 -1.85
N VAL A 204 13.91 -7.85 -3.17
CA VAL A 204 15.01 -7.72 -4.15
C VAL A 204 15.14 -6.29 -4.65
N ASN A 205 14.02 -5.58 -4.79
CA ASN A 205 13.93 -4.33 -5.57
C ASN A 205 14.68 -3.11 -4.99
N GLY A 206 15.35 -3.27 -3.84
CA GLY A 206 16.13 -2.21 -3.20
C GLY A 206 15.29 -0.98 -2.82
N ASP A 207 14.00 -1.17 -2.55
CA ASP A 207 13.08 -0.08 -2.21
C ASP A 207 13.62 0.73 -1.02
N PRO A 208 13.96 2.02 -1.22
CA PRO A 208 14.55 2.85 -0.16
C PRO A 208 13.62 3.00 1.04
N ARG A 209 12.29 2.87 0.87
CA ARG A 209 11.34 2.91 1.98
C ARG A 209 11.57 1.81 3.00
N ARG A 210 12.18 0.71 2.58
CA ARG A 210 12.50 -0.42 3.46
C ARG A 210 13.82 -0.21 4.21
N GLY A 211 14.57 0.84 3.93
CA GLY A 211 15.83 1.16 4.61
C GLY A 211 15.64 1.54 6.09
N LEU A 212 16.66 1.31 6.92
CA LEU A 212 16.62 1.56 8.37
C LEU A 212 16.30 3.02 8.72
N LEU A 213 16.84 3.98 7.95
CA LEU A 213 16.65 5.40 8.19
C LEU A 213 15.31 5.92 7.65
N VAL A 214 14.76 5.25 6.63
CA VAL A 214 13.68 5.77 5.81
C VAL A 214 12.33 5.16 6.21
N GLN A 215 12.26 3.85 6.49
CA GLN A 215 11.02 3.18 6.90
C GLN A 215 10.32 3.89 8.06
N PRO A 216 11.01 4.22 9.17
CA PRO A 216 10.33 4.80 10.33
C PRO A 216 9.72 6.17 10.07
N VAL A 217 10.23 6.90 9.08
CA VAL A 217 9.68 8.20 8.69
C VAL A 217 8.38 8.03 7.92
N PHE A 218 8.30 7.07 7.01
CA PHE A 218 7.07 6.79 6.26
C PHE A 218 5.95 6.25 7.15
N THR A 219 6.25 5.36 8.09
CA THR A 219 5.27 4.81 9.04
C THR A 219 4.72 5.91 9.95
N THR A 220 5.60 6.74 10.52
CA THR A 220 5.20 7.88 11.35
C THR A 220 4.35 8.89 10.59
N LEU A 221 4.69 9.23 9.35
CA LEU A 221 3.88 10.15 8.53
C LEU A 221 2.53 9.57 8.15
N GLY A 222 2.45 8.24 7.95
CA GLY A 222 1.19 7.52 7.72
C GLY A 222 0.25 7.61 8.93
N THR A 223 0.72 7.22 10.12
CA THR A 223 -0.10 7.27 11.35
C THR A 223 -0.42 8.70 11.81
N ALA A 224 0.46 9.67 11.53
CA ALA A 224 0.19 11.08 11.85
C ALA A 224 -1.00 11.66 11.06
N ALA A 225 -1.45 11.01 9.98
CA ALA A 225 -2.68 11.39 9.28
C ALA A 225 -3.93 11.20 10.14
N ASP A 226 -3.92 10.23 11.06
CA ASP A 226 -5.06 9.96 11.97
C ASP A 226 -5.17 11.01 13.09
N LEU A 227 -4.04 11.60 13.50
CA LEU A 227 -3.99 12.66 14.51
C LEU A 227 -4.52 14.02 14.03
N VAL A 228 -4.64 14.19 12.70
CA VAL A 228 -5.12 15.43 12.05
C VAL A 228 -6.59 15.32 11.66
N ARG A 229 -7.22 14.14 11.82
CA ARG A 229 -8.67 14.01 11.62
C ARG A 229 -9.37 14.84 12.69
N PRO A 230 -10.20 15.84 12.32
CA PRO A 230 -10.88 16.65 13.30
C PRO A 230 -11.86 15.78 14.07
N VAL A 231 -11.51 15.44 15.31
CA VAL A 231 -12.45 14.85 16.24
C VAL A 231 -13.40 15.97 16.66
N ARG A 232 -14.63 15.97 16.12
CA ARG A 232 -15.70 16.88 16.55
C ARG A 232 -16.22 16.42 17.91
N THR A 233 -15.42 16.58 18.96
CA THR A 233 -15.83 16.34 20.34
C THR A 233 -15.77 17.64 21.12
N VAL A 234 -16.72 18.54 20.90
CA VAL A 234 -17.06 19.54 21.94
C VAL A 234 -18.55 19.88 21.85
N THR A 235 -19.28 19.48 22.90
CA THR A 235 -20.60 19.98 23.27
C THR A 235 -20.42 20.71 24.60
N GLY A 236 -20.05 21.99 24.55
CA GLY A 236 -19.76 22.82 25.72
C GLY A 236 -19.46 24.28 25.32
N ALA A 237 -19.87 25.24 26.16
CA ALA A 237 -19.88 26.68 25.86
C ALA A 237 -19.00 27.52 26.84
N GLY A 238 -17.90 26.96 27.34
CA GLY A 238 -16.98 27.68 28.23
C GLY A 238 -15.85 28.45 27.49
N VAL A 239 -15.42 29.61 28.03
CA VAL A 239 -14.29 30.39 27.48
C VAL A 239 -12.97 29.61 27.53
N LEU A 240 -12.72 28.86 28.61
CA LEU A 240 -11.53 28.00 28.74
C LEU A 240 -11.53 26.87 27.70
N GLU A 241 -12.71 26.33 27.37
CA GLU A 241 -12.87 25.30 26.33
C GLU A 241 -12.64 25.87 24.94
N LEU A 242 -13.13 27.09 24.66
CA LEU A 242 -12.89 27.79 23.39
C LEU A 242 -11.39 28.04 23.17
N LEU A 243 -10.67 28.47 24.21
CA LEU A 243 -9.21 28.67 24.16
C LEU A 243 -8.48 27.33 23.99
N GLY A 244 -8.91 26.28 24.68
CA GLY A 244 -8.37 24.92 24.50
C GLY A 244 -8.59 24.38 23.09
N ALA A 245 -9.78 24.58 22.52
CA ALA A 245 -10.13 24.20 21.16
C ALA A 245 -9.34 25.00 20.11
N ALA A 246 -9.18 26.31 20.31
CA ALA A 246 -8.38 27.17 19.43
C ALA A 246 -6.90 26.77 19.44
N LEU A 247 -6.34 26.48 20.62
CA LEU A 247 -4.97 25.97 20.75
C LEU A 247 -4.82 24.60 20.10
N ALA A 248 -5.75 23.67 20.35
CA ALA A 248 -5.77 22.36 19.74
C ALA A 248 -5.85 22.46 18.20
N TYR A 249 -6.69 23.36 17.67
CA TYR A 249 -6.81 23.60 16.24
C TYR A 249 -5.54 24.20 15.65
N ALA A 250 -4.92 25.17 16.33
CA ALA A 250 -3.66 25.78 15.90
C ALA A 250 -2.53 24.73 15.83
N VAL A 251 -2.39 23.91 16.88
CA VAL A 251 -1.42 22.80 16.92
C VAL A 251 -1.72 21.81 15.79
N GLN A 252 -2.95 21.29 15.68
CA GLN A 252 -3.35 20.37 14.61
C GLN A 252 -3.07 20.95 13.21
N SER A 253 -3.32 22.24 13.01
CA SER A 253 -3.09 22.92 11.74
C SER A 253 -1.60 23.07 11.39
N VAL A 254 -0.73 23.30 12.38
CA VAL A 254 0.73 23.30 12.18
C VAL A 254 1.21 21.90 11.84
N LEU A 255 0.74 20.88 12.56
CA LEU A 255 1.09 19.47 12.31
C LEU A 255 0.64 19.00 10.94
N ALA A 256 -0.57 19.38 10.52
CA ALA A 256 -1.08 19.09 9.19
C ALA A 256 -0.17 19.63 8.08
N ARG A 257 0.30 20.88 8.24
CA ARG A 257 1.18 21.55 7.26
C ARG A 257 2.59 20.96 7.25
N LEU A 258 3.18 20.70 8.42
CA LEU A 258 4.49 20.05 8.53
C LEU A 258 4.46 18.65 7.92
N ARG A 259 3.43 17.85 8.23
CA ARG A 259 3.21 16.54 7.61
C ARG A 259 3.08 16.64 6.10
N PHE A 260 2.30 17.60 5.61
CA PHE A 260 2.11 17.79 4.18
C PHE A 260 3.42 18.18 3.49
N GLY A 261 4.20 19.10 4.06
CA GLY A 261 5.51 19.48 3.53
C GLY A 261 6.50 18.31 3.52
N ALA A 262 6.57 17.54 4.60
CA ALA A 262 7.41 16.34 4.68
C ALA A 262 6.97 15.27 3.67
N HIS A 263 5.67 15.05 3.52
CA HIS A 263 5.12 14.11 2.53
C HIS A 263 5.42 14.56 1.10
N LEU A 264 5.23 15.85 0.78
CA LEU A 264 5.58 16.40 -0.54
C LEU A 264 7.08 16.26 -0.84
N LEU A 265 7.94 16.52 0.14
CA LEU A 265 9.38 16.33 -0.02
C LEU A 265 9.72 14.87 -0.31
N LEU A 266 9.15 13.94 0.45
CA LEU A 266 9.35 12.51 0.25
C LEU A 266 8.75 12.02 -1.07
N VAL A 267 7.59 12.52 -1.48
CA VAL A 267 6.99 12.22 -2.81
C VAL A 267 7.87 12.78 -3.93
N GLY A 268 8.41 13.98 -3.78
CA GLY A 268 9.29 14.59 -4.78
C GLY A 268 10.58 13.79 -5.02
N VAL A 269 11.08 13.10 -3.99
CA VAL A 269 12.37 12.39 -4.02
C VAL A 269 12.21 10.87 -4.15
N ALA A 270 11.37 10.25 -3.33
CA ALA A 270 11.25 8.80 -3.18
C ALA A 270 10.19 8.15 -4.11
N LEU A 271 9.23 8.91 -4.65
CA LEU A 271 8.17 8.34 -5.49
C LEU A 271 8.73 7.70 -6.78
N ARG A 272 9.87 8.21 -7.29
CA ARG A 272 10.56 7.66 -8.47
C ARG A 272 11.06 6.25 -8.24
N ASP A 273 11.76 6.03 -7.13
CA ASP A 273 12.32 4.74 -6.78
C ASP A 273 11.21 3.76 -6.36
N THR A 274 10.14 4.27 -5.74
CA THR A 274 8.98 3.44 -5.38
C THR A 274 8.25 2.91 -6.61
N GLN A 275 7.87 3.79 -7.56
CA GLN A 275 7.15 3.35 -8.76
C GLN A 275 7.99 2.38 -9.60
N ARG A 276 9.30 2.60 -9.69
CA ARG A 276 10.19 1.66 -10.35
C ARG A 276 10.23 0.31 -9.63
N ALA A 277 10.32 0.31 -8.29
CA ALA A 277 10.30 -0.93 -7.51
C ALA A 277 9.00 -1.73 -7.72
N GLU A 278 7.86 -1.05 -7.92
CA GLU A 278 6.59 -1.70 -8.28
C GLU A 278 6.62 -2.34 -9.66
N TYR A 279 7.08 -1.60 -10.68
CA TYR A 279 7.23 -2.17 -12.03
C TYR A 279 8.23 -3.33 -12.09
N LEU A 280 9.29 -3.27 -11.28
CA LEU A 280 10.25 -4.35 -11.18
C LEU A 280 9.63 -5.58 -10.48
N ALA A 281 8.81 -5.39 -9.44
CA ALA A 281 8.06 -6.47 -8.81
C ALA A 281 7.12 -7.16 -9.81
N ASP A 282 6.44 -6.38 -10.67
CA ASP A 282 5.61 -6.93 -11.76
C ASP A 282 6.44 -7.72 -12.79
N GLU A 283 7.64 -7.26 -13.12
CA GLU A 283 8.54 -7.98 -14.02
C GLU A 283 9.08 -9.28 -13.40
N LEU A 284 9.40 -9.26 -12.10
CA LEU A 284 9.81 -10.46 -11.35
C LEU A 284 8.67 -11.47 -11.22
N SER A 285 7.44 -10.97 -10.98
CA SER A 285 6.21 -11.76 -11.01
C SER A 285 6.06 -12.48 -12.36
N ALA A 286 6.20 -11.78 -13.48
CA ALA A 286 6.17 -12.41 -14.80
C ALA A 286 7.35 -13.34 -15.07
N ARG A 287 8.53 -13.08 -14.50
CA ARG A 287 9.71 -13.97 -14.62
C ARG A 287 9.47 -15.33 -13.98
N VAL A 288 8.76 -15.37 -12.85
CA VAL A 288 8.53 -16.62 -12.12
C VAL A 288 7.23 -17.31 -12.53
N ALA A 289 6.14 -16.54 -12.67
CA ALA A 289 4.81 -17.08 -12.91
C ALA A 289 4.39 -17.06 -14.39
N GLY A 290 5.18 -16.44 -15.26
CA GLY A 290 4.85 -16.22 -16.67
C GLY A 290 4.01 -14.96 -16.90
N SER A 291 4.08 -14.42 -18.12
CA SER A 291 3.42 -13.16 -18.50
C SER A 291 1.91 -13.23 -18.35
N ALA A 292 1.28 -14.35 -18.72
CA ALA A 292 -0.16 -14.53 -18.62
C ALA A 292 -0.65 -14.37 -17.17
N ALA A 293 -0.05 -15.10 -16.24
CA ALA A 293 -0.46 -15.09 -14.84
C ALA A 293 -0.16 -13.77 -14.14
N ALA A 294 0.99 -13.14 -14.42
CA ALA A 294 1.30 -11.82 -13.88
C ALA A 294 0.30 -10.75 -14.36
N THR A 295 -0.12 -10.80 -15.63
CA THR A 295 -1.17 -9.89 -16.11
C THR A 295 -2.55 -10.18 -15.50
N GLY A 296 -2.90 -11.45 -15.31
CA GLY A 296 -4.15 -11.85 -14.64
C GLY A 296 -4.20 -11.44 -13.18
N ALA A 297 -3.08 -11.56 -12.46
CA ALA A 297 -2.95 -11.09 -11.08
C ALA A 297 -3.11 -9.57 -10.97
N LEU A 298 -2.50 -8.78 -11.88
CA LEU A 298 -2.72 -7.32 -11.92
C LEU A 298 -4.19 -6.95 -12.18
N ASP A 299 -4.88 -7.70 -13.05
CA ASP A 299 -6.30 -7.51 -13.29
C ASP A 299 -7.14 -7.89 -12.05
N ALA A 300 -6.69 -8.86 -11.26
CA ALA A 300 -7.27 -9.21 -9.96
C ALA A 300 -7.19 -8.02 -8.99
N PHE A 301 -6.02 -7.39 -8.88
CA PHE A 301 -5.78 -6.27 -7.97
C PHE A 301 -6.59 -5.05 -8.37
N LEU A 302 -6.73 -4.79 -9.68
CA LEU A 302 -7.64 -3.77 -10.20
C LEU A 302 -9.11 -4.04 -9.83
N ALA A 303 -9.49 -5.31 -9.71
CA ALA A 303 -10.87 -5.74 -9.44
C ALA A 303 -11.12 -6.10 -7.96
N THR A 304 -10.29 -5.62 -7.02
CA THR A 304 -10.34 -5.97 -5.59
C THR A 304 -11.75 -5.80 -4.98
N GLU A 305 -12.47 -4.72 -5.29
CA GLU A 305 -13.86 -4.55 -4.81
C GLU A 305 -14.82 -5.63 -5.32
N SER A 306 -14.65 -6.06 -6.58
CA SER A 306 -15.46 -7.12 -7.18
C SER A 306 -15.11 -8.48 -6.60
N VAL A 307 -13.83 -8.71 -6.30
CA VAL A 307 -13.35 -9.89 -5.55
C VAL A 307 -13.97 -9.91 -4.15
N ALA A 308 -13.92 -8.80 -3.42
CA ALA A 308 -14.49 -8.67 -2.08
C ALA A 308 -15.99 -8.93 -2.06
N LEU A 309 -16.73 -8.39 -3.03
CA LEU A 309 -18.16 -8.64 -3.16
C LEU A 309 -18.46 -10.12 -3.44
N ALA A 310 -17.71 -10.74 -4.35
CA ALA A 310 -17.86 -12.16 -4.68
C ALA A 310 -17.55 -13.06 -3.47
N VAL A 311 -16.41 -12.84 -2.81
CA VAL A 311 -16.03 -13.59 -1.60
C VAL A 311 -17.07 -13.42 -0.50
N ARG A 312 -17.57 -12.19 -0.27
CA ARG A 312 -18.59 -11.93 0.75
C ARG A 312 -19.88 -12.69 0.47
N ARG A 313 -20.40 -12.58 -0.76
CA ARG A 313 -21.62 -13.28 -1.18
C ARG A 313 -21.51 -14.79 -0.97
N GLU A 314 -20.42 -15.38 -1.45
CA GLU A 314 -20.21 -16.83 -1.34
C GLU A 314 -19.94 -17.26 0.11
N SER A 315 -19.27 -16.44 0.92
CA SER A 315 -19.04 -16.70 2.35
C SER A 315 -20.34 -16.71 3.14
N GLN A 316 -21.26 -15.76 2.85
CA GLN A 316 -22.61 -15.71 3.42
C GLN A 316 -23.46 -16.93 3.03
N ALA A 317 -23.24 -17.48 1.84
CA ALA A 317 -23.87 -18.72 1.39
C ALA A 317 -23.23 -19.99 1.99
N GLY A 318 -22.23 -19.87 2.87
CA GLY A 318 -21.55 -21.00 3.48
C GLY A 318 -20.43 -21.61 2.63
N HIS A 319 -20.08 -21.00 1.50
CA HIS A 319 -19.11 -21.57 0.58
C HIS A 319 -17.67 -21.10 0.86
N GLY A 320 -16.71 -21.98 0.59
CA GLY A 320 -15.28 -21.74 0.78
C GLY A 320 -14.53 -21.29 -0.50
N PRO A 321 -13.18 -21.34 -0.48
CA PRO A 321 -12.32 -20.72 -1.49
C PRO A 321 -12.54 -21.22 -2.92
N GLN A 322 -12.96 -22.47 -3.11
CA GLN A 322 -13.28 -22.97 -4.46
C GLN A 322 -14.40 -22.15 -5.11
N ARG A 323 -15.49 -21.89 -4.39
CA ARG A 323 -16.62 -21.11 -4.91
C ARG A 323 -16.28 -19.63 -5.05
N TRP A 324 -15.40 -19.12 -4.18
CA TRP A 324 -14.85 -17.76 -4.33
C TRP A 324 -14.13 -17.63 -5.68
N ARG A 325 -13.26 -18.59 -6.04
CA ARG A 325 -12.60 -18.61 -7.36
C ARG A 325 -13.58 -18.67 -8.51
N GLU A 326 -14.55 -19.57 -8.44
CA GLU A 326 -15.56 -19.73 -9.50
C GLU A 326 -16.34 -18.43 -9.71
N ALA A 327 -16.77 -17.77 -8.63
CA ALA A 327 -17.49 -16.50 -8.67
C ALA A 327 -16.62 -15.36 -9.22
N VAL A 328 -15.35 -15.27 -8.81
CA VAL A 328 -14.41 -14.28 -9.32
C VAL A 328 -14.09 -14.51 -10.80
N ALA A 329 -13.90 -15.76 -11.23
CA ALA A 329 -13.69 -16.10 -12.63
C ALA A 329 -14.90 -15.71 -13.49
N ALA A 330 -16.13 -15.98 -13.03
CA ALA A 330 -17.35 -15.57 -13.72
C ALA A 330 -17.49 -14.03 -13.81
N SER A 331 -17.15 -13.33 -12.71
CA SER A 331 -17.13 -11.86 -12.68
C SER A 331 -16.14 -11.28 -13.70
N ARG A 332 -14.92 -11.83 -13.76
CA ARG A 332 -13.90 -11.43 -14.74
C ARG A 332 -14.35 -11.69 -16.18
N ALA A 333 -14.96 -12.84 -16.45
CA ALA A 333 -15.48 -13.16 -17.78
C ALA A 333 -16.55 -12.15 -18.23
N THR A 334 -17.44 -11.76 -17.32
CA THR A 334 -18.47 -10.75 -17.59
C THR A 334 -17.88 -9.35 -17.81
N ALA A 335 -16.78 -9.02 -17.12
CA ALA A 335 -16.10 -7.74 -17.24
C ALA A 335 -15.08 -7.66 -18.40
N ALA A 336 -14.82 -8.76 -19.11
CA ALA A 336 -13.71 -8.86 -20.07
C ALA A 336 -13.72 -7.75 -21.14
N THR A 337 -14.89 -7.42 -21.69
CA THR A 337 -15.05 -6.36 -22.71
C THR A 337 -14.81 -4.96 -22.16
N ARG A 338 -15.03 -4.75 -20.86
CA ARG A 338 -14.83 -3.46 -20.18
C ARG A 338 -13.45 -3.32 -19.55
N LEU A 339 -12.71 -4.43 -19.40
CA LEU A 339 -11.43 -4.46 -18.72
C LEU A 339 -10.38 -3.49 -19.30
N PRO A 340 -10.24 -3.31 -20.64
CA PRO A 340 -9.36 -2.28 -21.19
C PRO A 340 -9.72 -0.86 -20.72
N LEU A 341 -11.02 -0.55 -20.62
CA LEU A 341 -11.50 0.75 -20.15
C LEU A 341 -11.32 0.91 -18.64
N LEU A 342 -11.47 -0.15 -17.85
CA LEU A 342 -11.18 -0.13 -16.41
C LEU A 342 -9.70 0.11 -16.14
N ARG A 343 -8.82 -0.53 -16.92
CA ARG A 343 -7.37 -0.27 -16.86
C ARG A 343 -7.06 1.19 -17.19
N GLN A 344 -7.65 1.77 -18.24
CA GLN A 344 -7.50 3.20 -18.51
C GLN A 344 -8.01 4.06 -17.35
N LEU A 345 -9.23 3.81 -16.88
CA LEU A 345 -9.85 4.58 -15.79
C LEU A 345 -9.02 4.53 -14.50
N SER A 346 -8.36 3.42 -14.19
CA SER A 346 -7.47 3.34 -13.03
C SER A 346 -6.32 4.36 -13.06
N ILE A 347 -5.82 4.73 -14.25
CA ILE A 347 -4.77 5.75 -14.40
C ILE A 347 -5.24 7.10 -13.88
N ARG A 348 -6.54 7.39 -14.06
CA ARG A 348 -7.21 8.58 -13.54
C ARG A 348 -7.53 8.44 -12.05
N ASP A 349 -8.22 7.36 -11.68
CA ASP A 349 -8.77 7.21 -10.32
C ASP A 349 -7.66 7.03 -9.26
N GLU A 350 -6.57 6.32 -9.59
CA GLU A 350 -5.50 5.98 -8.66
C GLU A 350 -4.33 6.98 -8.66
N ALA A 351 -4.34 8.00 -9.55
CA ALA A 351 -3.31 9.03 -9.56
C ALA A 351 -3.44 9.94 -8.32
N SER A 352 -2.55 9.76 -7.34
CA SER A 352 -2.46 10.57 -6.12
C SER A 352 -1.01 10.83 -5.71
N LEU A 353 -0.76 11.94 -5.02
CA LEU A 353 0.52 12.18 -4.34
C LEU A 353 0.70 11.26 -3.12
N PHE A 354 -0.38 10.67 -2.62
CA PHE A 354 -0.37 9.75 -1.48
C PHE A 354 -0.45 8.29 -1.90
N ALA A 355 -0.54 8.00 -3.21
CA ALA A 355 -0.56 6.63 -3.70
C ALA A 355 0.74 5.91 -3.31
N THR A 356 0.60 4.72 -2.74
CA THR A 356 1.74 3.87 -2.38
C THR A 356 2.33 3.17 -3.59
N HIS A 357 1.52 2.92 -4.62
CA HIS A 357 1.88 2.23 -5.87
C HIS A 357 1.46 3.07 -7.09
N PRO A 358 2.11 2.90 -8.26
CA PRO A 358 1.62 3.49 -9.50
C PRO A 358 0.28 2.87 -9.92
N PRO A 359 -0.54 3.59 -10.69
CA PRO A 359 -1.84 3.11 -11.14
C PRO A 359 -1.77 1.75 -11.85
N ALA A 360 -2.72 0.88 -11.55
CA ALA A 360 -2.82 -0.48 -12.09
C ALA A 360 -2.78 -0.52 -13.63
N GLY A 361 -3.43 0.45 -14.28
CA GLY A 361 -3.41 0.60 -15.74
C GLY A 361 -2.02 0.82 -16.31
N LEU A 362 -1.19 1.65 -15.66
CA LEU A 362 0.19 1.87 -16.07
C LEU A 362 1.06 0.65 -15.78
N ARG A 363 0.87 -0.01 -14.64
CA ARG A 363 1.53 -1.30 -14.33
C ARG A 363 1.24 -2.34 -15.39
N ARG A 364 -0.03 -2.48 -15.77
CA ARG A 364 -0.48 -3.39 -16.84
C ARG A 364 0.11 -3.03 -18.20
N ARG A 365 0.22 -1.74 -18.55
CA ARG A 365 0.89 -1.26 -19.79
C ARG A 365 2.38 -1.54 -19.77
N MET A 366 3.06 -1.28 -18.65
CA MET A 366 4.49 -1.57 -18.47
C MET A 366 4.76 -3.05 -18.72
N LEU A 367 3.99 -3.93 -18.08
CA LEU A 367 4.15 -5.36 -18.21
C LEU A 367 3.81 -5.87 -19.62
N ALA A 368 2.80 -5.28 -20.27
CA ALA A 368 2.44 -5.62 -21.66
C ALA A 368 3.56 -5.32 -22.66
N GLY A 369 4.36 -4.27 -22.40
CA GLY A 369 5.48 -3.88 -23.25
C GLY A 369 6.75 -4.70 -23.03
N ARG A 370 6.77 -5.63 -22.06
CA ARG A 370 7.92 -6.50 -21.80
C ARG A 370 7.86 -7.76 -22.69
N PRO A 371 9.00 -8.38 -23.00
CA PRO A 371 9.03 -9.65 -23.70
C PRO A 371 8.18 -10.70 -22.99
N TRP A 372 7.51 -11.56 -23.79
CA TRP A 372 6.77 -12.69 -23.25
C TRP A 372 7.69 -13.62 -22.46
N ARG A 373 7.20 -14.13 -21.33
CA ARG A 373 7.88 -15.10 -20.48
C ARG A 373 6.96 -16.26 -20.15
N ASP A 374 7.49 -17.46 -20.31
CA ASP A 374 6.85 -18.68 -19.82
C ASP A 374 7.11 -18.86 -18.32
N PRO A 375 6.21 -19.55 -17.60
CA PRO A 375 6.36 -19.76 -16.16
C PRO A 375 7.60 -20.61 -15.84
N LYS A 376 8.44 -20.10 -14.93
CA LYS A 376 9.57 -20.85 -14.36
C LYS A 376 9.12 -21.77 -13.23
N VAL A 377 8.14 -21.33 -12.44
CA VAL A 377 7.48 -22.14 -11.40
C VAL A 377 6.05 -22.38 -11.84
N VAL A 378 5.63 -23.65 -11.91
CA VAL A 378 4.28 -24.03 -12.33
C VAL A 378 3.52 -24.59 -11.13
N LEU A 379 2.45 -23.91 -10.72
CA LEU A 379 1.56 -24.42 -9.68
C LEU A 379 0.43 -25.22 -10.33
N THR A 380 0.46 -26.55 -10.18
CA THR A 380 -0.60 -27.42 -10.70
C THR A 380 -1.87 -27.29 -9.87
N GLU A 381 -3.02 -27.56 -10.50
CA GLU A 381 -4.34 -27.56 -9.84
C GLU A 381 -4.38 -28.50 -8.62
N ALA A 382 -3.72 -29.66 -8.72
CA ALA A 382 -3.61 -30.64 -7.65
C ALA A 382 -2.76 -30.12 -6.48
N ARG A 383 -1.62 -29.47 -6.76
CA ARG A 383 -0.77 -28.88 -5.71
C ARG A 383 -1.45 -27.69 -5.05
N ARG A 384 -2.14 -26.84 -5.81
CA ARG A 384 -2.97 -25.76 -5.27
C ARG A 384 -4.06 -26.32 -4.34
N ALA A 385 -4.72 -27.41 -4.70
CA ALA A 385 -5.72 -28.05 -3.85
C ALA A 385 -5.14 -28.57 -2.53
N ARG A 386 -3.90 -29.10 -2.53
CA ARG A 386 -3.19 -29.46 -1.28
C ARG A 386 -2.91 -28.24 -0.41
N ILE A 387 -2.41 -27.15 -0.99
CA ILE A 387 -2.21 -25.88 -0.26
C ILE A 387 -3.54 -25.37 0.32
N ASP A 388 -4.64 -25.47 -0.44
CA ASP A 388 -5.95 -25.06 0.09
C ASP A 388 -6.41 -25.95 1.26
N ALA A 389 -6.07 -27.24 1.23
CA ALA A 389 -6.36 -28.17 2.32
C ALA A 389 -5.53 -27.88 3.58
N GLU A 390 -4.26 -27.49 3.44
CA GLU A 390 -3.39 -27.04 4.54
C GLU A 390 -3.99 -25.83 5.27
N LEU A 391 -4.66 -24.94 4.53
CA LEU A 391 -5.25 -23.69 5.03
C LEU A 391 -6.75 -23.80 5.37
N ALA A 392 -7.32 -25.01 5.39
CA ALA A 392 -8.76 -25.21 5.51
C ALA A 392 -9.35 -24.61 6.80
N ARG A 393 -8.60 -24.67 7.91
CA ARG A 393 -9.01 -24.08 9.19
C ARG A 393 -9.09 -22.56 9.10
N GLU A 394 -8.03 -21.95 8.57
CA GLU A 394 -7.88 -20.51 8.49
C GLU A 394 -8.90 -19.92 7.49
N TYR A 395 -9.18 -20.62 6.37
CA TYR A 395 -10.26 -20.26 5.46
C TYR A 395 -11.64 -20.28 6.13
N GLU A 396 -11.92 -21.26 6.98
CA GLU A 396 -13.19 -21.34 7.69
C GLU A 396 -13.36 -20.21 8.72
N GLN A 397 -12.29 -19.83 9.43
CA GLN A 397 -12.29 -18.68 10.32
C GLN A 397 -12.56 -17.38 9.56
N VAL A 398 -11.84 -17.16 8.45
CA VAL A 398 -12.02 -15.98 7.60
C VAL A 398 -13.42 -15.93 6.99
N ARG A 399 -13.93 -17.06 6.47
CA ARG A 399 -15.29 -17.15 5.91
C ARG A 399 -16.34 -16.69 6.92
N ARG A 400 -16.21 -17.12 8.18
CA ARG A 400 -17.08 -16.66 9.27
C ARG A 400 -16.90 -15.16 9.48
N ALA A 401 -15.69 -14.66 9.72
CA ALA A 401 -15.44 -13.23 9.96
C ALA A 401 -16.02 -12.33 8.84
N VAL A 402 -15.77 -12.69 7.58
CA VAL A 402 -16.28 -11.95 6.40
C VAL A 402 -17.82 -11.97 6.36
N SER A 403 -18.46 -13.08 6.72
CA SER A 403 -19.93 -13.18 6.72
C SER A 403 -20.62 -12.24 7.72
N TRP A 404 -19.97 -11.90 8.84
CA TRP A 404 -20.51 -11.04 9.91
C TRP A 404 -20.17 -9.56 9.74
N SER A 405 -19.21 -9.21 8.87
CA SER A 405 -18.72 -7.83 8.66
C SER A 405 -19.67 -6.92 7.85
N GLY A 406 -20.99 -7.08 8.01
CA GLY A 406 -22.05 -6.38 7.27
C GLY A 406 -22.36 -4.97 7.76
#